data_AF-A0A3R6NBB1-F1
#
_entry.id   AF-A0A3R6NBB1-F1
#
_cell.length_a   1.000
_cell.length_b   1.000
_cell.length_c   1.000
_cell.angle_alpha   90.00
_cell.angle_beta   90.00
_cell.angle_gamma   90.00
#
_symmetry.space_group_name_H-M   'P 1'
#
loop_
_entity.id
_entity.type
_entity.pdbx_description
1 polymer ?
#
loop_
_entity_poly.entity_id
_entity_poly.type
_entity_poly.pdbx_seq_one_letter_code
_entity_poly.pdbx_strand_id
1 'polypeptide(L)'
;MFEWKLEDLRLYNQKGGVFIGDEKIYDCENTLSMEEKIDFVDKMQDGKLSYVLALADKFAEDADSLPKTQYGNIKDNSFKAWIRKNDLRGVLDNNFEIGRIRLSPERNIKTIINKGDYDLYEEYIDEAFHRQLKKCENEEKRYFLEHDEYSILKRNFREKSNIYNTTFGVNVTFCSDGKTCIYEKENSRLQREITVEELKYLLGKYDELEHLINKITEETNIVY
;
A
#
# COMPACT_ATOMS: atom_id res chain seq x y z
N MET A 1 8.51 -21.51 -5.43
CA MET A 1 8.35 -20.15 -5.98
C MET A 1 7.00 -19.61 -5.53
N PHE A 2 7.00 -18.49 -4.79
CA PHE A 2 5.77 -17.79 -4.43
C PHE A 2 5.29 -16.94 -5.61
N GLU A 3 4.08 -17.22 -6.08
CA GLU A 3 3.41 -16.44 -7.12
C GLU A 3 2.32 -15.59 -6.45
N TRP A 4 2.37 -14.28 -6.67
CA TRP A 4 1.37 -13.34 -6.18
C TRP A 4 0.52 -12.87 -7.35
N LYS A 5 -0.79 -12.98 -7.20
CA LYS A 5 -1.80 -12.47 -8.14
C LYS A 5 -2.76 -11.60 -7.36
N LEU A 6 -3.04 -10.42 -7.89
CA LEU A 6 -3.85 -9.41 -7.23
C LEU A 6 -5.28 -9.92 -6.96
N GLU A 7 -5.81 -10.70 -7.89
CA GLU A 7 -7.19 -11.19 -7.87
C GLU A 7 -7.41 -12.30 -6.85
N ASP A 8 -6.35 -13.01 -6.45
CA ASP A 8 -6.44 -14.10 -5.47
C ASP A 8 -6.71 -13.56 -4.06
N LEU A 9 -6.43 -12.28 -3.81
CA LEU A 9 -6.60 -11.60 -2.51
C LEU A 9 -5.98 -12.40 -1.35
N ARG A 10 -4.89 -13.11 -1.63
CA ARG A 10 -4.35 -14.14 -0.74
C ARG A 10 -3.78 -13.55 0.54
N LEU A 11 -3.10 -12.41 0.44
CA LEU A 11 -2.51 -11.73 1.61
C LEU A 11 -3.60 -11.07 2.44
N TYR A 12 -4.55 -10.40 1.80
CA TYR A 12 -5.68 -9.72 2.44
C TYR A 12 -6.61 -10.71 3.17
N ASN A 13 -6.91 -11.84 2.53
CA ASN A 13 -7.80 -12.86 3.09
C ASN A 13 -7.13 -13.76 4.13
N GLN A 14 -5.82 -13.61 4.39
CA GLN A 14 -5.15 -14.28 5.50
C GLN A 14 -5.66 -13.68 6.83
N LYS A 15 -6.81 -14.23 7.29
CA LYS A 15 -7.49 -13.87 8.54
C LYS A 15 -6.87 -14.67 9.69
N GLY A 16 -6.32 -13.96 10.67
CA GLY A 16 -5.53 -14.58 11.74
C GLY A 16 -4.08 -14.79 11.30
N GLY A 17 -3.16 -14.64 12.25
CA GLY A 17 -1.73 -14.69 11.99
C GLY A 17 -0.94 -14.37 13.25
N VAL A 18 0.37 -14.57 13.17
CA VAL A 18 1.30 -14.07 14.19
C VAL A 18 1.45 -12.57 13.97
N PHE A 19 1.48 -11.80 15.06
CA PHE A 19 1.76 -10.38 15.03
C PHE A 19 2.97 -10.09 15.90
N ILE A 20 3.83 -9.17 15.44
CA ILE A 20 4.90 -8.61 16.26
C ILE A 20 4.58 -7.12 16.42
N GLY A 21 4.11 -6.74 17.61
CA GLY A 21 3.47 -5.44 17.81
C GLY A 21 2.21 -5.33 16.95
N ASP A 22 2.13 -4.27 16.15
CA ASP A 22 1.02 -4.02 15.22
C ASP A 22 1.28 -4.57 13.80
N GLU A 23 2.43 -5.21 13.56
CA GLU A 23 2.80 -5.73 12.25
C GLU A 23 2.34 -7.19 12.09
N LYS A 24 1.61 -7.45 10.99
CA LYS A 24 1.15 -8.77 10.58
C LYS A 24 2.29 -9.56 9.96
N ILE A 25 2.54 -10.77 10.45
CA ILE A 25 3.49 -11.71 9.85
C ILE A 25 2.76 -12.59 8.85
N TYR A 26 3.21 -12.60 7.59
CA TYR A 26 2.62 -13.41 6.53
C TYR A 26 3.20 -14.84 6.55
N ASP A 27 2.39 -15.84 6.22
CA ASP A 27 2.81 -17.25 6.32
C ASP A 27 3.98 -17.57 5.37
N CYS A 28 4.04 -16.88 4.24
CA CYS A 28 5.12 -17.02 3.26
C CYS A 28 6.49 -16.54 3.77
N GLU A 29 6.54 -15.68 4.78
CA GLU A 29 7.81 -15.18 5.34
C GLU A 29 8.62 -16.30 6.01
N ASN A 30 7.94 -17.28 6.59
CA ASN A 30 8.56 -18.40 7.31
C ASN A 30 8.76 -19.65 6.46
N THR A 31 8.22 -19.68 5.23
CA THR A 31 8.23 -20.88 4.38
C THR A 31 9.11 -20.75 3.15
N LEU A 32 9.40 -19.52 2.70
CA LEU A 32 10.24 -19.27 1.52
C LEU A 32 11.72 -19.17 1.88
N SER A 33 12.57 -19.63 0.97
CA SER A 33 14.02 -19.44 1.07
C SER A 33 14.43 -17.98 0.82
N MET A 34 15.65 -17.60 1.20
CA MET A 34 16.20 -16.27 0.90
C MET A 34 16.21 -15.97 -0.61
N GLU A 35 16.58 -16.94 -1.45
CA GLU A 35 16.57 -16.80 -2.91
C GLU A 35 15.16 -16.53 -3.45
N GLU A 36 14.16 -17.25 -2.94
CA GLU A 36 12.76 -17.04 -3.33
C GLU A 36 12.23 -15.66 -2.90
N LYS A 37 12.66 -15.17 -1.73
CA LYS A 37 12.32 -13.82 -1.25
C LYS A 37 12.95 -12.75 -2.14
N ILE A 38 14.22 -12.91 -2.52
CA ILE A 38 14.93 -12.00 -3.44
C ILE A 38 14.22 -11.97 -4.78
N ASP A 39 14.00 -13.13 -5.40
CA ASP A 39 13.31 -13.27 -6.69
C ASP A 39 11.94 -12.60 -6.68
N PHE A 40 11.19 -12.75 -5.59
CA PHE A 40 9.89 -12.10 -5.43
C PHE A 40 10.01 -10.58 -5.41
N VAL A 41 10.85 -10.02 -4.55
CA VAL A 41 11.00 -8.56 -4.43
C VAL A 41 11.54 -7.98 -5.74
N ASP A 42 12.48 -8.65 -6.39
CA ASP A 42 13.06 -8.20 -7.64
C ASP A 42 12.05 -8.17 -8.79
N LYS A 43 11.13 -9.13 -8.87
CA LYS A 43 10.01 -9.06 -9.83
C LYS A 43 9.14 -7.82 -9.60
N MET A 44 8.95 -7.44 -8.35
CA MET A 44 8.13 -6.27 -7.98
C MET A 44 8.88 -4.94 -8.09
N GLN A 45 10.21 -4.96 -8.02
CA GLN A 45 11.06 -3.77 -7.91
C GLN A 45 12.13 -3.69 -9.00
N ASP A 46 11.95 -4.40 -10.12
CA ASP A 46 12.85 -4.36 -11.28
C ASP A 46 14.30 -4.75 -10.92
N GLY A 47 14.50 -5.84 -10.18
CA GLY A 47 15.85 -6.33 -9.87
C GLY A 47 16.66 -5.44 -8.90
N LYS A 48 16.02 -4.49 -8.22
CA LYS A 48 16.71 -3.52 -7.37
C LYS A 48 17.24 -4.12 -6.07
N LEU A 49 16.60 -5.15 -5.52
CA LEU A 49 17.06 -5.78 -4.27
C LEU A 49 18.39 -6.49 -4.52
N SER A 50 18.46 -7.37 -5.53
CA SER A 50 19.73 -8.03 -5.90
C SER A 50 20.83 -7.02 -6.22
N TYR A 51 20.48 -5.93 -6.90
CA TYR A 51 21.45 -4.88 -7.22
C TYR A 51 22.01 -4.18 -5.97
N VAL A 52 21.16 -3.90 -4.98
CA VAL A 52 21.61 -3.33 -3.70
C VAL A 52 22.50 -4.30 -2.93
N LEU A 53 22.16 -5.59 -2.90
CA LEU A 53 22.97 -6.63 -2.25
C LEU A 53 24.36 -6.71 -2.90
N ALA A 54 24.41 -6.77 -4.24
CA ALA A 54 25.68 -6.78 -4.98
C ALA A 54 26.51 -5.50 -4.75
N LEU A 55 25.87 -4.34 -4.61
CA LEU A 55 26.56 -3.09 -4.24
C LEU A 55 27.10 -3.15 -2.81
N ALA A 56 26.38 -3.78 -1.87
CA ALA A 56 26.80 -3.89 -0.48
C ALA A 56 28.03 -4.79 -0.36
N ASP A 57 28.03 -5.93 -1.06
CA ASP A 57 29.19 -6.83 -1.12
C ASP A 57 30.40 -6.11 -1.70
N LYS A 58 30.22 -5.43 -2.85
CA LYS A 58 31.28 -4.65 -3.47
C LYS A 58 31.79 -3.52 -2.57
N PHE A 59 30.89 -2.86 -1.84
CA PHE A 59 31.28 -1.83 -0.89
C PHE A 59 32.13 -2.40 0.24
N ALA A 60 31.77 -3.56 0.79
CA ALA A 60 32.52 -4.22 1.84
C ALA A 60 33.95 -4.58 1.38
N GLU A 61 34.12 -5.03 0.13
CA GLU A 61 35.43 -5.29 -0.47
C GLU A 61 36.26 -4.00 -0.67
N ASP A 62 35.63 -2.95 -1.17
CA ASP A 62 36.32 -1.69 -1.48
C ASP A 62 36.57 -0.81 -0.24
N ALA A 63 35.81 -0.99 0.85
CA ALA A 63 35.71 -0.06 1.98
C ALA A 63 37.07 0.29 2.60
N ASP A 64 37.96 -0.69 2.74
CA ASP A 64 39.27 -0.49 3.36
C ASP A 64 40.25 0.30 2.48
N SER A 65 40.06 0.27 1.17
CA SER A 65 40.86 1.03 0.21
C SER A 65 40.47 2.51 0.13
N LEU A 66 39.27 2.86 0.63
CA LEU A 66 38.75 4.22 0.53
C LEU A 66 39.45 5.16 1.53
N PRO A 67 39.77 6.41 1.13
CA PRO A 67 40.38 7.38 2.03
C PRO A 67 39.56 7.61 3.31
N LYS A 68 40.19 7.39 4.46
CA LYS A 68 39.62 7.55 5.80
C LYS A 68 39.95 8.93 6.40
N THR A 69 39.10 9.39 7.30
CA THR A 69 39.31 10.55 8.17
C THR A 69 40.28 10.18 9.30
N GLN A 70 40.72 11.17 10.09
CA GLN A 70 41.55 10.94 11.27
C GLN A 70 40.90 10.03 12.33
N TYR A 71 39.58 9.86 12.28
CA TYR A 71 38.79 9.01 13.17
C TYR A 71 38.50 7.62 12.58
N GLY A 72 39.08 7.27 11.42
CA GLY A 72 38.88 5.97 10.77
C GLY A 72 37.64 5.87 9.87
N ASN A 73 36.73 6.86 9.89
CA ASN A 73 35.55 6.87 9.02
C ASN A 73 35.90 7.23 7.57
N ILE A 74 35.26 6.61 6.57
CA ILE A 74 35.45 6.97 5.15
C ILE A 74 35.05 8.43 4.92
N LYS A 75 35.89 9.20 4.22
CA LYS A 75 35.61 10.60 3.85
C LYS A 75 34.39 10.69 2.93
N ASP A 76 33.50 11.64 3.20
CA ASP A 76 32.26 11.83 2.43
C ASP A 76 32.50 12.04 0.93
N ASN A 77 33.46 12.88 0.55
CA ASN A 77 33.78 13.10 -0.86
C ASN A 77 34.27 11.82 -1.56
N SER A 78 35.06 11.00 -0.86
CA SER A 78 35.50 9.71 -1.36
C SER A 78 34.34 8.74 -1.51
N PHE A 79 33.43 8.71 -0.53
CA PHE A 79 32.26 7.85 -0.59
C PHE A 79 31.27 8.27 -1.69
N LYS A 80 31.02 9.58 -1.85
CA LYS A 80 30.24 10.12 -2.98
C LYS A 80 30.84 9.74 -4.32
N ALA A 81 32.17 9.83 -4.45
CA ALA A 81 32.87 9.42 -5.67
C ALA A 81 32.72 7.90 -5.93
N TRP A 82 32.82 7.08 -4.88
CA TRP A 82 32.59 5.64 -4.98
C TRP A 82 31.17 5.32 -5.42
N ILE A 83 30.14 5.96 -4.84
CA ILE A 83 28.74 5.77 -5.24
C ILE A 83 28.56 6.14 -6.71
N ARG A 84 29.03 7.32 -7.15
CA ARG A 84 28.91 7.75 -8.56
C ARG A 84 29.57 6.79 -9.55
N LYS A 85 30.60 6.06 -9.13
CA LYS A 85 31.31 5.09 -9.97
C LYS A 85 30.59 3.74 -10.03
N ASN A 86 29.93 3.31 -8.95
CA ASN A 86 29.44 1.95 -8.79
C ASN A 86 27.91 1.83 -8.88
N ASP A 87 27.18 2.80 -8.34
CA ASP A 87 25.72 2.84 -8.39
C ASP A 87 25.24 3.54 -9.67
N LEU A 88 25.11 2.75 -10.73
CA LEU A 88 24.62 3.19 -12.04
C LEU A 88 23.10 3.30 -12.09
N ARG A 89 22.38 2.68 -11.14
CA ARG A 89 20.92 2.68 -11.09
C ARG A 89 20.36 3.77 -10.17
N GLY A 90 21.22 4.51 -9.46
CA GLY A 90 20.84 5.58 -8.56
C GLY A 90 20.03 5.10 -7.36
N VAL A 91 20.28 3.87 -6.89
CA VAL A 91 19.60 3.28 -5.73
C VAL A 91 20.16 3.78 -4.40
N LEU A 92 21.28 4.49 -4.39
CA LEU A 92 21.89 5.09 -3.21
C LEU A 92 21.81 6.61 -3.28
N ASP A 93 21.50 7.25 -2.15
CA ASP A 93 21.65 8.71 -2.05
C ASP A 93 23.13 9.10 -1.99
N ASN A 94 23.50 10.12 -2.76
CA ASN A 94 24.84 10.69 -2.78
C ASN A 94 24.85 12.19 -2.42
N ASN A 95 23.71 12.73 -1.99
CA ASN A 95 23.54 14.14 -1.68
C ASN A 95 23.46 14.40 -0.18
N PHE A 96 22.32 14.09 0.44
CA PHE A 96 21.99 14.47 1.82
C PHE A 96 22.37 13.35 2.80
N GLU A 97 21.85 12.15 2.59
CA GLU A 97 22.09 10.98 3.43
C GLU A 97 22.94 9.97 2.67
N ILE A 98 24.22 10.30 2.52
CA ILE A 98 25.14 9.59 1.64
C ILE A 98 25.16 8.09 1.99
N GLY A 99 24.85 7.25 1.00
CA GLY A 99 24.78 5.79 1.12
C GLY A 99 23.41 5.25 1.57
N ARG A 100 22.41 6.09 1.84
CA ARG A 100 21.06 5.63 2.12
C ARG A 100 20.47 4.97 0.89
N ILE A 101 19.96 3.77 1.06
CA ILE A 101 19.30 3.00 0.03
C ILE A 101 17.91 3.61 -0.21
N ARG A 102 17.62 3.96 -1.47
CA ARG A 102 16.36 4.52 -1.96
C ARG A 102 15.36 3.42 -2.32
N LEU A 103 15.35 2.39 -1.48
CA LEU A 103 14.47 1.24 -1.51
C LEU A 103 13.98 1.04 -0.09
N SER A 104 12.81 0.44 0.08
CA SER A 104 12.34 0.04 1.41
C SER A 104 12.82 -1.38 1.69
N PRO A 105 13.49 -1.65 2.82
CA PRO A 105 13.81 -0.74 3.94
C PRO A 105 14.97 0.22 3.61
N GLU A 106 14.86 1.45 4.10
CA GLU A 106 15.79 2.53 3.79
C GLU A 106 17.01 2.51 4.73
N ARG A 107 17.83 1.45 4.64
CA ARG A 107 19.10 1.34 5.39
C ARG A 107 20.23 2.12 4.73
N ASN A 108 21.31 2.37 5.45
CA ASN A 108 22.56 2.84 4.86
C ASN A 108 23.40 1.64 4.41
N ILE A 109 23.95 1.68 3.19
CA ILE A 109 24.77 0.59 2.65
C ILE A 109 26.01 0.28 3.52
N LYS A 110 26.56 1.28 4.22
CA LYS A 110 27.68 1.09 5.16
C LYS A 110 27.35 0.20 6.35
N THR A 111 26.06 0.14 6.70
CA THR A 111 25.55 -0.54 7.90
C THR A 111 24.33 -1.38 7.55
N ILE A 112 24.29 -1.93 6.34
CA ILE A 112 23.12 -2.68 5.84
C ILE A 112 22.83 -3.92 6.70
N ILE A 113 23.87 -4.49 7.30
CA ILE A 113 23.80 -5.63 8.24
C ILE A 113 23.15 -5.26 9.58
N ASN A 114 23.13 -3.97 9.93
CA ASN A 114 22.52 -3.53 11.18
C ASN A 114 21.02 -3.37 10.96
N LYS A 115 20.25 -3.89 11.90
CA LYS A 115 18.81 -3.66 11.96
C LYS A 115 18.51 -2.16 12.02
N GLY A 116 17.62 -1.67 11.16
CA GLY A 116 17.13 -0.30 11.21
C GLY A 116 16.14 -0.09 12.36
N ASP A 117 16.02 1.14 12.84
CA ASP A 117 15.18 1.49 14.01
C ASP A 117 13.70 1.11 13.84
N TYR A 118 13.22 1.13 12.60
CA TYR A 118 11.83 0.81 12.23
C TYR A 118 11.69 -0.51 11.50
N ASP A 119 12.74 -1.33 11.53
CA ASP A 119 12.70 -2.65 10.90
C ASP A 119 12.11 -3.66 11.87
N LEU A 120 11.34 -4.58 11.30
CA LEU A 120 10.84 -5.73 12.01
C LEU A 120 11.93 -6.80 12.11
N TYR A 121 12.62 -7.07 11.00
CA TYR A 121 13.65 -8.11 10.86
C TYR A 121 15.07 -7.54 10.93
N GLU A 122 15.99 -8.31 11.50
CA GLU A 122 17.42 -7.98 11.49
C GLU A 122 18.00 -8.10 10.07
N GLU A 123 17.69 -9.19 9.39
CA GLU A 123 18.13 -9.46 8.02
C GLU A 123 17.47 -8.51 7.01
N TYR A 124 18.30 -7.86 6.19
CA TYR A 124 17.83 -6.88 5.21
C TYR A 124 16.89 -7.49 4.15
N ILE A 125 17.14 -8.73 3.74
CA ILE A 125 16.32 -9.45 2.76
C ILE A 125 14.93 -9.73 3.32
N ASP A 126 14.85 -10.21 4.57
CA ASP A 126 13.57 -10.51 5.22
C ASP A 126 12.74 -9.24 5.42
N GLU A 127 13.39 -8.15 5.83
CA GLU A 127 12.74 -6.86 5.96
C GLU A 127 12.24 -6.31 4.61
N ALA A 128 13.04 -6.40 3.55
CA ALA A 128 12.64 -6.00 2.19
C ALA A 128 11.43 -6.81 1.70
N PHE A 129 11.46 -8.12 1.95
CA PHE A 129 10.38 -9.02 1.60
C PHE A 129 9.09 -8.69 2.37
N HIS A 130 9.16 -8.54 3.69
CA HIS A 130 8.04 -8.17 4.55
C HIS A 130 7.36 -6.87 4.08
N ARG A 131 8.15 -5.82 3.84
CA ARG A 131 7.63 -4.53 3.38
C ARG A 131 7.01 -4.62 1.98
N GLN A 132 7.53 -5.48 1.11
CA GLN A 132 6.94 -5.72 -0.20
C GLN A 132 5.60 -6.45 -0.09
N LEU A 133 5.47 -7.45 0.79
CA LEU A 133 4.19 -8.11 1.05
C LEU A 133 3.14 -7.15 1.58
N LYS A 134 3.52 -6.22 2.46
CA LYS A 134 2.62 -5.15 2.95
C LYS A 134 2.11 -4.25 1.83
N LYS A 135 2.95 -3.94 0.84
CA LYS A 135 2.51 -3.21 -0.36
C LYS A 135 1.53 -4.05 -1.19
N CYS A 136 1.84 -5.32 -1.44
CA CYS A 136 0.96 -6.25 -2.15
C CYS A 136 -0.40 -6.39 -1.46
N GLU A 137 -0.45 -6.55 -0.12
CA GLU A 137 -1.71 -6.63 0.64
C GLU A 137 -2.53 -5.33 0.50
N ASN A 138 -1.88 -4.16 0.49
CA ASN A 138 -2.57 -2.90 0.27
C ASN A 138 -3.13 -2.76 -1.15
N GLU A 139 -2.44 -3.31 -2.16
CA GLU A 139 -2.96 -3.40 -3.52
C GLU A 139 -4.17 -4.35 -3.58
N GLU A 140 -4.09 -5.52 -2.94
CA GLU A 140 -5.23 -6.45 -2.82
C GLU A 140 -6.44 -5.80 -2.13
N LYS A 141 -6.21 -5.06 -1.03
CA LYS A 141 -7.27 -4.28 -0.36
C LYS A 141 -7.93 -3.29 -1.31
N ARG A 142 -7.13 -2.55 -2.08
CA ARG A 142 -7.65 -1.60 -3.07
C ARG A 142 -8.44 -2.31 -4.18
N TYR A 143 -7.90 -3.39 -4.71
CA TYR A 143 -8.56 -4.20 -5.73
C TYR A 143 -9.91 -4.73 -5.24
N PHE A 144 -9.94 -5.27 -4.02
CA PHE A 144 -11.17 -5.70 -3.37
C PHE A 144 -12.17 -4.55 -3.27
N LEU A 145 -11.79 -3.38 -2.77
CA LEU A 145 -12.70 -2.23 -2.68
C LEU A 145 -13.21 -1.72 -4.04
N GLU A 146 -12.42 -1.88 -5.10
CA GLU A 146 -12.78 -1.45 -6.45
C GLU A 146 -13.70 -2.46 -7.18
N HIS A 147 -13.64 -3.76 -6.83
CA HIS A 147 -14.32 -4.84 -7.55
C HIS A 147 -15.40 -5.57 -6.73
N ASP A 148 -15.37 -5.45 -5.41
CA ASP A 148 -16.39 -6.02 -4.53
C ASP A 148 -17.73 -5.30 -4.71
N GLU A 149 -18.79 -6.09 -4.92
CA GLU A 149 -20.13 -5.57 -5.18
C GLU A 149 -20.59 -4.62 -4.07
N TYR A 150 -20.39 -4.99 -2.81
CA TYR A 150 -20.81 -4.16 -1.68
C TYR A 150 -20.09 -2.81 -1.64
N SER A 151 -18.78 -2.80 -1.93
CA SER A 151 -17.97 -1.58 -1.99
C SER A 151 -18.37 -0.65 -3.15
N ILE A 152 -18.64 -1.21 -4.33
CA ILE A 152 -19.14 -0.47 -5.50
C ILE A 152 -20.52 0.14 -5.20
N LEU A 153 -21.43 -0.64 -4.61
CA LEU A 153 -22.76 -0.17 -4.26
C LEU A 153 -22.73 0.99 -3.26
N LYS A 154 -21.86 0.92 -2.22
CA LYS A 154 -21.67 2.02 -1.26
C LYS A 154 -21.19 3.31 -1.94
N ARG A 155 -20.21 3.22 -2.85
CA ARG A 155 -19.70 4.36 -3.61
C ARG A 155 -20.81 5.00 -4.45
N ASN A 156 -21.51 4.19 -5.25
CA ASN A 156 -22.61 4.67 -6.10
C ASN A 156 -23.71 5.34 -5.27
N PHE A 157 -24.08 4.74 -4.12
CA PHE A 157 -25.10 5.28 -3.24
C PHE A 157 -24.70 6.63 -2.66
N ARG A 158 -23.45 6.79 -2.21
CA ARG A 158 -22.92 8.07 -1.71
C ARG A 158 -22.91 9.14 -2.80
N GLU A 159 -22.47 8.79 -4.00
CA GLU A 159 -22.43 9.71 -5.16
C GLU A 159 -23.84 10.20 -5.52
N LYS A 160 -24.81 9.29 -5.70
CA LYS A 160 -26.20 9.64 -6.00
C LYS A 160 -26.83 10.48 -4.87
N SER A 161 -26.56 10.14 -3.61
CA SER A 161 -27.04 10.91 -2.46
C SER A 161 -26.52 12.35 -2.47
N ASN A 162 -25.27 12.56 -2.85
CA ASN A 162 -24.69 13.89 -3.01
C ASN A 162 -25.29 14.64 -4.21
N ILE A 163 -25.47 13.98 -5.35
CA ILE A 163 -26.03 14.59 -6.57
C ILE A 163 -27.46 15.07 -6.34
N TYR A 164 -28.31 14.23 -5.74
CA TYR A 164 -29.72 14.52 -5.53
C TYR A 164 -30.02 15.15 -4.17
N ASN A 165 -29.01 15.29 -3.31
CA ASN A 165 -29.11 15.84 -1.96
C ASN A 165 -30.25 15.21 -1.13
N THR A 166 -30.41 13.89 -1.21
CA THR A 166 -31.42 13.13 -0.49
C THR A 166 -30.89 11.74 -0.14
N THR A 167 -31.52 11.10 0.84
CA THR A 167 -31.36 9.67 1.16
C THR A 167 -32.72 8.99 1.26
N PHE A 168 -33.74 9.60 0.65
CA PHE A 168 -35.15 9.18 0.73
C PHE A 168 -35.67 9.07 2.18
N GLY A 169 -35.15 9.92 3.08
CA GLY A 169 -35.54 9.95 4.50
C GLY A 169 -34.85 8.90 5.37
N VAL A 170 -33.93 8.09 4.81
CA VAL A 170 -33.11 7.17 5.60
C VAL A 170 -32.00 7.95 6.29
N ASN A 171 -31.88 7.78 7.60
CA ASN A 171 -30.80 8.39 8.38
C ASN A 171 -29.50 7.63 8.11
N VAL A 172 -28.60 8.23 7.33
CA VAL A 172 -27.33 7.62 6.92
C VAL A 172 -26.16 8.50 7.33
N THR A 173 -25.12 7.87 7.86
CA THR A 173 -23.80 8.49 8.05
C THR A 173 -22.78 7.85 7.10
N PHE A 174 -21.99 8.71 6.44
CA PHE A 174 -20.83 8.30 5.66
C PHE A 174 -19.56 8.56 6.47
N CYS A 175 -18.91 7.50 6.92
CA CYS A 175 -17.71 7.59 7.76
C CYS A 175 -16.44 7.75 6.91
N SER A 176 -15.41 8.36 7.51
CA SER A 176 -14.09 8.51 6.87
C SER A 176 -13.34 7.20 6.65
N ASP A 177 -13.69 6.15 7.42
CA ASP A 177 -13.15 4.79 7.29
C ASP A 177 -13.84 3.96 6.19
N GLY A 178 -14.73 4.58 5.40
CA GLY A 178 -15.44 3.92 4.29
C GLY A 178 -16.70 3.15 4.72
N LYS A 179 -17.09 3.21 5.99
CA LYS A 179 -18.36 2.66 6.45
C LYS A 179 -19.52 3.58 6.04
N THR A 180 -20.63 2.94 5.68
CA THR A 180 -21.92 3.60 5.45
C THR A 180 -22.91 2.99 6.43
N CYS A 181 -23.36 3.78 7.40
CA CYS A 181 -24.16 3.28 8.51
C CYS A 181 -25.55 3.89 8.47
N ILE A 182 -26.56 3.04 8.67
CA ILE A 182 -27.92 3.49 9.00
C ILE A 182 -27.98 3.64 10.52
N TYR A 183 -28.58 4.74 10.98
CA TYR A 183 -28.72 5.02 12.41
C TYR A 183 -30.17 5.37 12.78
N GLU A 184 -30.52 5.15 14.04
CA GLU A 184 -31.81 5.59 14.57
C GLU A 184 -31.81 7.10 14.81
N LYS A 185 -32.83 7.81 14.31
CA LYS A 185 -32.94 9.26 14.41
C LYS A 185 -32.85 9.78 15.85
N GLU A 186 -33.45 9.04 16.77
CA GLU A 186 -33.53 9.39 18.20
C GLU A 186 -32.24 9.04 18.96
N ASN A 187 -31.43 8.13 18.42
CA ASN A 187 -30.19 7.70 19.05
C ASN A 187 -29.16 7.27 17.99
N SER A 188 -28.31 8.21 17.58
CA SER A 188 -27.25 7.97 16.59
C SER A 188 -26.17 6.97 17.05
N ARG A 189 -26.15 6.57 18.33
CA ARG A 189 -25.27 5.48 18.81
C ARG A 189 -25.80 4.10 18.41
N LEU A 190 -27.10 3.98 18.13
CA LEU A 190 -27.70 2.78 17.56
C LEU A 190 -27.57 2.86 16.04
N GLN A 191 -26.45 2.34 15.56
CA GLN A 191 -26.13 2.28 14.14
C GLN A 191 -25.65 0.90 13.73
N ARG A 192 -25.90 0.55 12.47
CA ARG A 192 -25.37 -0.64 11.82
C ARG A 192 -24.92 -0.29 10.40
N GLU A 193 -24.02 -1.09 9.85
CA GLU A 193 -23.72 -0.97 8.42
C GLU A 193 -24.97 -1.27 7.59
N ILE A 194 -25.12 -0.52 6.50
CA ILE A 194 -26.15 -0.74 5.49
C ILE A 194 -25.90 -2.09 4.80
N THR A 195 -26.94 -2.85 4.47
CA THR A 195 -26.74 -4.13 3.76
C THR A 195 -26.66 -3.95 2.24
N VAL A 196 -26.21 -4.99 1.53
CA VAL A 196 -26.20 -5.03 0.06
C VAL A 196 -27.60 -4.84 -0.51
N GLU A 197 -28.60 -5.51 0.07
CA GLU A 197 -30.00 -5.46 -0.36
C GLU A 197 -30.58 -4.05 -0.18
N GLU A 198 -30.27 -3.39 0.94
CA GLU A 198 -30.70 -2.02 1.21
C GLU A 198 -30.05 -1.03 0.26
N LEU A 199 -28.75 -1.20 -0.05
CA LEU A 199 -28.08 -0.39 -1.06
C LEU A 199 -28.70 -0.57 -2.44
N LYS A 200 -28.94 -1.81 -2.88
CA LYS A 200 -29.60 -2.09 -4.17
C LYS A 200 -30.99 -1.47 -4.23
N TYR A 201 -31.76 -1.59 -3.15
CA TYR A 201 -33.08 -0.97 -3.05
C TYR A 201 -33.03 0.55 -3.16
N LEU A 202 -32.15 1.21 -2.41
CA LEU A 202 -32.02 2.67 -2.44
C LEU A 202 -31.47 3.19 -3.77
N LEU A 203 -30.54 2.46 -4.40
CA LEU A 203 -30.06 2.77 -5.74
C LEU A 203 -31.17 2.70 -6.78
N GLY A 204 -32.03 1.68 -6.72
CA GLY A 204 -33.23 1.61 -7.57
C GLY A 204 -34.17 2.80 -7.37
N LYS A 205 -34.21 3.42 -6.19
CA LYS A 205 -34.97 4.65 -5.95
C LYS A 205 -34.35 5.89 -6.59
N TYR A 206 -33.03 5.95 -6.75
CA TYR A 206 -32.41 6.98 -7.58
C TYR A 206 -32.69 6.78 -9.06
N ASP A 207 -32.73 5.54 -9.55
CA ASP A 207 -33.10 5.27 -10.94
C ASP A 207 -34.55 5.71 -11.24
N GLU A 208 -35.48 5.45 -10.32
CA GLU A 208 -36.86 5.97 -10.39
C GLU A 208 -36.90 7.51 -10.39
N LEU A 209 -36.10 8.15 -9.54
CA LEU A 209 -36.00 9.61 -9.45
C LEU A 209 -35.43 10.22 -10.74
N GLU A 210 -34.39 9.63 -11.30
CA GLU A 210 -33.77 10.06 -12.56
C GLU A 210 -34.76 9.99 -13.72
N HIS A 211 -35.49 8.88 -13.83
CA HIS A 211 -36.53 8.76 -14.83
C HIS A 211 -37.61 9.85 -14.69
N LEU A 212 -38.02 10.17 -13.46
CA LEU A 212 -39.00 11.22 -13.21
C LEU A 212 -38.44 12.61 -13.59
N ILE A 213 -37.21 12.91 -13.21
CA ILE A 213 -36.54 14.18 -13.56
C ILE A 213 -36.44 14.33 -15.07
N ASN A 214 -36.01 13.29 -15.78
CA ASN A 214 -35.89 13.32 -17.24
C ASN A 214 -37.24 13.56 -17.91
N LYS A 215 -38.29 12.85 -17.47
CA LYS A 215 -39.64 13.05 -17.97
C LYS A 215 -40.11 14.50 -17.80
N ILE A 216 -39.96 15.07 -16.60
CA ILE A 216 -40.34 16.46 -16.33
C ILE A 216 -39.50 17.41 -17.18
N THR A 217 -38.21 17.14 -17.34
CA THR A 217 -37.30 17.96 -18.16
C THR A 217 -37.72 18.00 -19.62
N GLU A 218 -38.13 16.86 -20.19
CA GLU A 218 -38.67 16.78 -21.56
C GLU A 218 -39.97 17.57 -21.71
N GLU A 219 -40.89 17.45 -20.75
CA GLU A 219 -42.18 18.15 -20.75
C GLU A 219 -42.04 19.67 -20.55
N THR A 220 -40.97 20.10 -19.86
CA THR A 220 -40.72 21.51 -19.50
C THR A 220 -39.59 22.14 -20.30
N ASN A 221 -39.22 21.53 -21.44
CA ASN A 221 -38.14 22.03 -22.28
C ASN A 221 -38.52 23.37 -22.96
N ILE A 222 -38.16 24.48 -22.32
CA ILE A 222 -38.36 25.83 -22.85
C ILE A 222 -37.20 26.15 -23.79
N VAL A 223 -37.49 26.17 -25.10
CA VAL A 223 -36.53 26.55 -26.15
C VAL A 223 -36.60 28.07 -26.36
N TYR A 224 -35.45 28.74 -26.32
CA TYR A 224 -35.29 30.15 -26.70
C TYR A 224 -35.01 30.30 -28.20
#